data_AF-A0A3D2XYS9-F1
#
_entry.id   AF-A0A3D2XYS9-F1
#
_cell.length_a   1.000
_cell.length_b   1.000
_cell.length_c   1.000
_cell.angle_alpha   90.00
_cell.angle_beta   90.00
_cell.angle_gamma   90.00
#
_symmetry.space_group_name_H-M   'P 1'
#
loop_
_entity.id
_entity.type
_entity.pdbx_description
1 polymer ?
#
loop_
_entity_poly.entity_id
_entity_poly.type
_entity_poly.pdbx_seq_one_letter_code
_entity_poly.pdbx_strand_id
1 'polypeptide(L)'
;MPSLSFPDNALRAVFFALVLAATGCSSTTSTIDSEVTVAEASTFDEIAPVVANLNSQYGAENVLIVADIDNTLLTSATDLGGDIWYQWQRGKLAVKPTPEQQVSCLFEDTISLLYELAPMNLTEPQVPALLDNWQKAGNTLLLLTSRA
;
A
#
# COMPACT_ATOMS: atom_id res chain seq x y z
N MET A 1 -70.43 -12.65 14.03
CA MET A 1 -69.00 -12.46 13.73
C MET A 1 -68.50 -13.73 13.06
N PRO A 2 -67.96 -13.71 11.82
CA PRO A 2 -67.48 -14.93 11.20
C PRO A 2 -66.11 -15.30 11.78
N SER A 3 -65.96 -16.56 12.22
CA SER A 3 -64.69 -17.14 12.65
C SER A 3 -63.88 -17.55 11.42
N LEU A 4 -62.72 -16.92 11.21
CA LEU A 4 -61.75 -17.33 10.19
C LEU A 4 -61.04 -18.59 10.68
N SER A 5 -61.31 -19.74 10.07
CA SER A 5 -60.51 -20.97 10.25
C SER A 5 -59.44 -21.04 9.18
N PHE A 6 -58.17 -21.02 9.58
CA PHE A 6 -57.05 -21.22 8.65
C PHE A 6 -56.67 -22.70 8.59
N PRO A 7 -56.46 -23.28 7.39
CA PRO A 7 -56.04 -24.68 7.25
C PRO A 7 -54.60 -24.88 7.74
N ASP A 8 -54.31 -26.01 8.39
CA ASP A 8 -53.00 -26.35 8.99
C ASP A 8 -51.81 -26.20 8.02
N ASN A 9 -52.03 -26.41 6.73
CA ASN A 9 -51.01 -26.24 5.69
C ASN A 9 -50.61 -24.78 5.48
N ALA A 10 -51.53 -23.83 5.68
CA ALA A 10 -51.24 -22.40 5.61
C ALA A 10 -50.43 -21.94 6.81
N LEU A 11 -50.72 -22.45 8.01
CA LEU A 11 -49.90 -22.20 9.21
C LEU A 11 -48.48 -22.74 9.05
N ARG A 12 -48.31 -23.95 8.51
CA ARG A 12 -46.99 -24.55 8.22
C ARG A 12 -46.21 -23.74 7.18
N ALA A 13 -46.85 -23.31 6.10
CA ALA A 13 -46.20 -22.51 5.07
C ALA A 13 -45.75 -21.14 5.59
N VAL A 14 -46.58 -20.47 6.41
CA VAL A 14 -46.22 -19.21 7.07
C VAL A 14 -45.07 -19.42 8.06
N PHE A 15 -45.06 -20.52 8.81
CA PHE A 15 -43.97 -20.84 9.73
C PHE A 15 -42.63 -21.05 8.99
N PHE A 16 -42.64 -21.81 7.89
CA PHE A 16 -41.45 -22.01 7.07
C PHE A 16 -40.95 -20.69 6.43
N ALA A 17 -41.85 -19.85 5.94
CA ALA A 17 -41.50 -18.54 5.39
C ALA A 17 -40.91 -17.60 6.47
N LEU A 18 -41.42 -17.65 7.71
CA LEU A 18 -40.88 -16.87 8.82
C LEU A 18 -39.48 -17.33 9.23
N VAL A 19 -39.22 -18.64 9.22
CA VAL A 19 -37.91 -19.22 9.56
C VAL A 19 -36.86 -18.87 8.49
N LEU A 20 -37.22 -18.92 7.20
CA LEU A 20 -36.32 -18.47 6.13
C LEU A 20 -36.04 -16.95 6.17
N ALA A 21 -37.04 -16.14 6.56
CA ALA A 21 -36.85 -14.70 6.70
C ALA A 21 -35.98 -14.32 7.91
N ALA A 22 -35.97 -15.14 8.97
CA ALA A 22 -35.21 -14.87 10.19
C ALA A 22 -33.70 -15.19 10.10
N THR A 23 -33.28 -16.00 9.12
CA THR A 23 -31.86 -16.36 8.92
C THR A 23 -31.08 -15.40 8.02
N GLY A 24 -31.75 -14.43 7.39
CA GLY A 24 -31.15 -13.53 6.39
C GLY A 24 -30.21 -12.44 6.94
N CYS A 25 -30.14 -12.24 8.25
CA CYS A 25 -29.35 -11.16 8.87
C CYS A 25 -28.19 -11.64 9.76
N SER A 26 -27.89 -12.95 9.79
CA SER A 26 -26.72 -13.45 10.52
C SER A 26 -25.46 -13.30 9.67
N SER A 27 -25.13 -12.07 9.27
CA SER A 27 -23.81 -11.74 8.75
C SER A 27 -22.85 -11.84 9.93
N THR A 28 -22.11 -12.95 10.02
CA THR A 28 -20.91 -12.98 10.87
C THR A 28 -20.02 -11.84 10.39
N THR A 29 -19.84 -10.83 11.24
CA THR A 29 -18.78 -9.85 11.04
C THR A 29 -17.46 -10.61 11.04
N SER A 30 -16.96 -10.93 9.85
CA SER A 30 -15.59 -11.37 9.68
C SER A 30 -14.72 -10.19 10.05
N THR A 31 -14.28 -10.15 11.31
CA THR A 31 -13.11 -9.37 11.68
C THR A 31 -11.96 -10.01 10.93
N ILE A 32 -11.62 -9.45 9.77
CA ILE A 32 -10.37 -9.76 9.09
C ILE A 32 -9.30 -9.26 10.06
N ASP A 33 -8.76 -10.18 10.85
CA ASP A 33 -7.53 -9.96 11.60
C ASP A 33 -6.41 -9.98 10.58
N SER A 34 -6.17 -8.83 9.93
CA SER A 34 -5.07 -8.70 8.99
C SER A 34 -3.78 -8.64 9.79
N GLU A 35 -3.11 -9.78 9.88
CA GLU A 35 -1.74 -9.85 10.39
C GLU A 35 -0.84 -8.96 9.53
N VAL A 36 -0.33 -7.87 10.12
CA VAL A 36 0.62 -6.98 9.46
C VAL A 36 2.02 -7.51 9.71
N THR A 37 2.70 -7.91 8.64
CA THR A 37 4.13 -8.24 8.70
C THR A 37 4.95 -6.99 8.40
N VAL A 38 5.81 -6.60 9.33
CA VAL A 38 6.83 -5.57 9.13
C VAL A 38 8.18 -6.26 9.06
N ALA A 39 8.91 -6.06 7.97
CA ALA A 39 10.22 -6.63 7.75
C ALA A 39 11.14 -5.58 7.13
N GLU A 40 12.42 -5.67 7.47
CA GLU A 40 13.48 -4.93 6.80
C GLU A 40 13.89 -5.73 5.56
N ALA A 41 14.01 -5.05 4.42
CA ALA A 41 14.50 -5.63 3.19
C ALA A 41 15.66 -4.79 2.66
N SER A 42 16.72 -5.46 2.22
CA SER A 42 17.92 -4.77 1.72
C SER A 42 17.98 -4.66 0.19
N THR A 43 17.10 -5.40 -0.49
CA THR A 43 16.99 -5.43 -1.95
C THR A 43 15.59 -5.81 -2.42
N PHE A 44 15.21 -5.37 -3.62
CA PHE A 44 13.99 -5.82 -4.29
C PHE A 44 13.94 -7.33 -4.57
N ASP A 45 15.09 -8.02 -4.60
CA ASP A 45 15.14 -9.47 -4.78
C ASP A 45 14.54 -10.22 -3.57
N GLU A 46 14.54 -9.61 -2.38
CA GLU A 46 13.85 -10.13 -1.19
C GLU A 46 12.33 -9.88 -1.25
N ILE A 47 11.90 -8.84 -1.96
CA ILE A 47 10.48 -8.45 -2.10
C ILE A 47 9.77 -9.26 -3.19
N ALA A 48 10.45 -9.56 -4.30
CA ALA A 48 9.90 -10.33 -5.41
C ALA A 48 9.22 -11.66 -5.00
N PRO A 49 9.81 -12.52 -4.15
CA PRO A 49 9.14 -13.75 -3.71
C PRO A 49 7.93 -13.47 -2.80
N VAL A 50 7.92 -12.37 -2.04
CA VAL A 50 6.76 -11.98 -1.21
C VAL A 50 5.57 -11.65 -2.11
N VAL A 51 5.79 -10.82 -3.15
CA VAL A 51 4.76 -10.50 -4.15
C VAL A 51 4.27 -11.76 -4.85
N ALA A 52 5.17 -12.66 -5.26
CA ALA A 52 4.79 -13.93 -5.90
C ALA A 52 3.92 -14.81 -4.99
N ASN A 53 4.25 -14.89 -3.69
CA ASN A 53 3.46 -15.64 -2.72
C ASN A 53 2.05 -15.04 -2.52
N LEU A 54 1.97 -13.71 -2.36
CA LEU A 54 0.69 -13.00 -2.22
C LEU A 54 -0.16 -13.17 -3.48
N ASN A 55 0.43 -13.05 -4.67
CA ASN A 55 -0.26 -13.27 -5.93
C ASN A 55 -0.79 -14.71 -6.05
N SER A 56 -0.01 -15.71 -5.63
CA SER A 56 -0.46 -17.10 -5.62
C SER A 56 -1.60 -17.34 -4.64
N GLN A 57 -1.62 -16.63 -3.52
CA GLN A 57 -2.62 -16.81 -2.47
C GLN A 57 -3.93 -16.09 -2.77
N TYR A 58 -3.85 -14.88 -3.33
CA TYR A 58 -4.99 -13.97 -3.44
C TYR A 58 -5.40 -13.64 -4.89
N GLY A 59 -4.59 -14.01 -5.88
CA GLY A 59 -4.71 -13.50 -7.26
C GLY A 59 -4.04 -12.14 -7.40
N ALA A 60 -3.27 -11.93 -8.46
CA ALA A 60 -2.47 -10.71 -8.64
C ALA A 60 -3.34 -9.44 -8.71
N GLU A 61 -4.53 -9.55 -9.29
CA GLU A 61 -5.51 -8.47 -9.40
C GLU A 61 -6.05 -7.99 -8.05
N ASN A 62 -5.93 -8.82 -7.00
CA ASN A 62 -6.35 -8.50 -5.64
C ASN A 62 -5.16 -8.05 -4.75
N VAL A 63 -3.96 -7.96 -5.30
CA VAL A 63 -2.75 -7.54 -4.59
C VAL A 63 -2.33 -6.15 -5.07
N LEU A 64 -2.44 -5.17 -4.17
CA LEU A 64 -1.95 -3.81 -4.35
C LEU A 64 -0.48 -3.73 -3.89
N ILE A 65 0.39 -3.27 -4.78
CA ILE A 65 1.78 -2.96 -4.47
C ILE A 65 1.89 -1.44 -4.35
N VAL A 66 2.37 -0.94 -3.21
CA VAL A 66 2.64 0.47 -2.99
C VAL A 66 4.14 0.66 -2.77
N ALA A 67 4.76 1.54 -3.53
CA ALA A 67 6.18 1.88 -3.39
C ALA A 67 6.35 3.40 -3.31
N ASP A 68 7.26 3.85 -2.45
CA ASP A 68 7.79 5.21 -2.55
C ASP A 68 8.73 5.33 -3.76
N ILE A 69 9.08 6.54 -4.16
CA ILE A 69 10.01 6.82 -5.26
C ILE A 69 11.41 7.14 -4.72
N ASP A 70 11.52 8.12 -3.82
CA ASP A 70 12.79 8.76 -3.47
C ASP A 70 13.56 7.95 -2.43
N ASN A 71 14.78 7.55 -2.80
CA ASN A 71 15.62 6.59 -2.09
C ASN A 71 14.96 5.21 -1.90
N THR A 72 13.94 4.90 -2.71
CA THR A 72 13.32 3.56 -2.79
C THR A 72 13.50 2.98 -4.20
N LEU A 73 12.94 3.63 -5.22
CA LEU A 73 13.11 3.21 -6.63
C LEU A 73 14.22 4.02 -7.33
N LEU A 74 14.35 5.28 -6.95
CA LEU A 74 15.27 6.23 -7.53
C LEU A 74 16.09 6.91 -6.44
N THR A 75 17.37 7.16 -6.70
CA THR A 75 18.26 7.97 -5.84
C THR A 75 18.85 9.12 -6.63
N SER A 76 19.09 10.25 -5.96
CA SER A 76 19.77 11.39 -6.58
C SER A 76 21.14 10.97 -7.12
N ALA A 77 21.48 11.44 -8.33
CA ALA A 77 22.82 11.32 -8.88
C ALA A 77 23.78 12.41 -8.39
N THR A 78 23.29 13.34 -7.57
CA THR A 78 24.06 14.48 -7.04
C THR A 78 24.04 14.51 -5.52
N ASP A 79 25.12 15.03 -4.93
CA ASP A 79 25.23 15.21 -3.48
C ASP A 79 24.14 16.14 -2.94
N LEU A 80 23.96 17.31 -3.57
CA LEU A 80 22.87 18.24 -3.23
C LEU A 80 21.52 17.59 -3.57
N GLY A 81 20.60 17.54 -2.60
CA GLY A 81 19.30 16.89 -2.76
C GLY A 81 19.32 15.37 -2.60
N GLY A 82 20.50 14.74 -2.48
CA GLY A 82 20.61 13.30 -2.19
C GLY A 82 20.29 12.96 -0.74
N ASP A 83 20.12 11.67 -0.43
CA ASP A 83 19.79 11.20 0.91
C ASP A 83 20.76 11.71 1.97
N ILE A 84 22.07 11.60 1.72
CA ILE A 84 23.09 12.08 2.67
C ILE A 84 22.94 13.58 2.96
N TRP A 85 22.71 14.40 1.94
CA TRP A 85 22.48 15.83 2.13
C TRP A 85 21.17 16.08 2.89
N TYR A 86 20.11 15.35 2.59
CA TYR A 86 18.84 15.46 3.30
C TYR A 86 18.95 15.04 4.78
N GLN A 87 19.59 13.91 5.09
CA GLN A 87 19.85 13.47 6.47
C GLN A 87 20.75 14.47 7.21
N TRP A 88 21.71 15.09 6.50
CA TRP A 88 22.53 16.18 7.04
C TRP A 88 21.70 17.42 7.37
N GLN A 89 20.85 17.91 6.46
CA GLN A 89 19.93 19.04 6.70
C GLN A 89 19.02 18.80 7.92
N ARG A 90 18.58 17.55 8.10
CA ARG A 90 17.78 17.10 9.26
C ARG A 90 18.60 16.95 10.55
N GLY A 91 19.91 17.20 10.51
CA GLY A 91 20.79 17.07 11.66
C GLY A 91 20.92 15.63 12.16
N LYS A 92 20.72 14.62 11.31
CA LYS A 92 20.78 13.20 11.68
C LYS A 92 22.18 12.59 11.57
N LEU A 93 23.07 13.18 10.76
CA LEU A 93 24.46 12.72 10.63
C LEU A 93 25.35 13.22 11.77
N ALA A 94 26.55 12.65 11.92
CA ALA A 94 27.50 13.06 12.96
C ALA A 94 27.95 14.52 12.79
N VAL A 95 28.25 14.93 11.55
CA VAL A 95 28.49 16.33 11.19
C VAL A 95 27.14 17.03 11.06
N LYS A 96 26.97 18.19 11.71
CA LYS A 96 25.71 18.96 11.69
C LYS A 96 25.84 20.19 10.78
N PRO A 97 24.77 20.61 10.10
CA PRO A 97 24.75 21.89 9.41
C PRO A 97 24.77 23.03 10.43
N THR A 98 25.44 24.13 10.12
CA THR A 98 25.23 25.39 10.83
C THR A 98 23.87 25.99 10.46
N PRO A 99 23.32 26.92 11.25
CA PRO A 99 22.06 27.60 10.90
C PRO A 99 22.07 28.23 9.49
N GLU A 100 23.21 28.77 9.05
CA GLU A 100 23.37 29.38 7.73
C GLU A 100 23.45 28.36 6.59
N GLN A 101 23.76 27.10 6.92
CA GLN A 101 23.82 25.99 5.98
C GLN A 101 22.47 25.27 5.85
N GLN A 102 21.53 25.51 6.77
CA GLN A 102 20.20 24.94 6.70
C GLN A 102 19.34 25.71 5.71
N VAL A 103 18.58 24.96 4.91
CA VAL A 103 17.58 25.55 4.02
C VAL A 103 16.24 25.67 4.74
N SER A 104 15.56 26.80 4.55
CA SER A 104 14.16 26.96 4.96
C SER A 104 13.25 26.11 4.08
N CYS A 105 12.08 25.71 4.61
CA CYS A 105 11.07 24.95 3.84
C CYS A 105 11.67 23.68 3.19
N LEU A 106 12.50 22.95 3.95
CA LEU A 106 13.22 21.77 3.45
C LEU A 106 12.28 20.77 2.75
N PHE A 107 11.12 20.49 3.35
CA PHE A 107 10.16 19.50 2.85
C PHE A 107 9.19 20.04 1.81
N GLU A 108 8.66 21.23 2.05
CA GLU A 108 7.58 21.80 1.24
C GLU A 108 8.10 22.21 -0.14
N ASP A 109 9.30 22.80 -0.18
CA ASP A 109 9.81 23.43 -1.39
C ASP A 109 11.16 22.86 -1.82
N THR A 110 12.14 22.80 -0.90
CA THR A 110 13.54 22.64 -1.32
C THR A 110 13.86 21.24 -1.81
N ILE A 111 13.53 20.20 -1.02
CA ILE A 111 13.87 18.82 -1.40
C ILE A 111 13.06 18.36 -2.61
N SER A 112 11.78 18.72 -2.69
CA SER A 112 10.90 18.39 -3.82
C SER A 112 11.41 19.02 -5.10
N LEU A 113 11.78 20.32 -5.09
CA LEU A 113 12.39 20.97 -6.24
C LEU A 113 13.71 20.29 -6.66
N LEU A 114 14.56 19.93 -5.69
CA LEU A 114 15.83 19.26 -5.99
C LEU A 114 15.61 17.88 -6.61
N TYR A 115 14.61 17.13 -6.18
CA TYR A 115 14.22 15.86 -6.77
C TYR A 115 13.66 15.97 -8.20
N GLU A 116 13.04 17.11 -8.55
CA GLU A 116 12.56 17.39 -9.91
C GLU A 116 13.67 17.90 -10.84
N LEU A 117 14.63 18.66 -10.31
CA LEU A 117 15.73 19.23 -11.11
C LEU A 117 16.92 18.29 -11.27
N ALA A 118 17.21 17.45 -10.28
CA ALA A 118 18.38 16.60 -10.27
C ALA A 118 18.17 15.35 -11.12
N PRO A 119 19.18 14.92 -11.90
CA PRO A 119 19.15 13.61 -12.51
C PRO A 119 19.09 12.53 -11.42
N MET A 120 18.28 11.50 -11.67
CA MET A 120 18.08 10.38 -10.77
C MET A 120 18.67 9.09 -11.37
N ASN A 121 19.24 8.26 -10.52
CA ASN A 121 19.68 6.91 -10.85
C ASN A 121 18.70 5.89 -10.28
N LEU A 122 18.65 4.69 -10.86
CA LEU A 122 17.99 3.55 -10.22
C LEU A 122 18.71 3.22 -8.91
N THR A 123 17.95 2.91 -7.85
CA THR A 123 18.50 2.33 -6.62
C THR A 123 19.06 0.94 -6.88
N GLU A 124 18.35 0.15 -7.70
CA GLU A 124 18.81 -1.15 -8.18
C GLU A 124 18.46 -1.35 -9.67
N PRO A 125 19.37 -1.94 -10.48
CA PRO A 125 19.22 -2.00 -11.93
C PRO A 125 18.02 -2.82 -12.43
N GLN A 126 17.54 -3.78 -11.65
CA GLN A 126 16.44 -4.69 -12.01
C GLN A 126 15.05 -4.13 -11.70
N VAL A 127 14.94 -3.03 -10.95
CA VAL A 127 13.67 -2.44 -10.51
C VAL A 127 12.69 -2.20 -11.68
N PRO A 128 13.07 -1.59 -12.81
CA PRO A 128 12.12 -1.36 -13.91
C PRO A 128 11.51 -2.64 -14.47
N ALA A 129 12.31 -3.71 -14.58
CA ALA A 129 11.84 -4.99 -15.09
C ALA A 129 10.91 -5.68 -14.08
N LEU A 130 11.20 -5.57 -12.78
CA LEU A 130 10.33 -6.10 -11.72
C LEU A 130 8.95 -5.42 -11.72
N LEU A 131 8.92 -4.09 -11.77
CA LEU A 131 7.66 -3.33 -11.80
C LEU A 131 6.82 -3.68 -13.03
N ASP A 132 7.44 -3.73 -14.21
CA ASP A 132 6.78 -4.12 -15.47
C ASP A 132 6.23 -5.55 -15.40
N ASN A 133 6.98 -6.49 -14.82
CA ASN A 133 6.51 -7.86 -14.63
C ASN A 133 5.30 -7.95 -13.70
N TRP A 134 5.28 -7.20 -12.59
CA TRP A 134 4.13 -7.17 -11.68
C TRP A 134 2.89 -6.58 -12.34
N GLN A 135 3.04 -5.47 -13.08
CA GLN A 135 1.93 -4.88 -13.84
C GLN A 135 1.38 -5.86 -14.89
N LYS A 136 2.26 -6.54 -15.64
CA LYS A 136 1.87 -7.57 -16.62
C LYS A 136 1.20 -8.79 -15.98
N ALA A 137 1.57 -9.13 -14.74
CA ALA A 137 0.94 -10.20 -13.98
C ALA A 137 -0.48 -9.83 -13.49
N GLY A 138 -0.85 -8.56 -13.54
CA GLY A 138 -2.18 -8.06 -13.13
C GLY A 138 -2.19 -7.30 -11.81
N ASN A 139 -1.02 -7.10 -11.17
CA ASN A 139 -0.94 -6.29 -9.96
C ASN A 139 -1.27 -4.82 -10.23
N THR A 140 -2.01 -4.21 -9.29
CA THR A 140 -2.10 -2.75 -9.24
C THR A 140 -0.84 -2.21 -8.56
N LEU A 141 -0.15 -1.27 -9.21
CA LEU A 141 1.02 -0.58 -8.68
C LEU A 141 0.67 0.89 -8.41
N LEU A 142 0.88 1.34 -7.18
CA LEU A 142 0.78 2.74 -6.78
C LEU A 142 2.16 3.26 -6.37
N LEU A 143 2.65 4.28 -7.05
CA LEU A 143 3.80 5.04 -6.58
C LEU A 143 3.32 6.18 -5.69
N LEU A 144 3.64 6.12 -4.39
CA LEU A 144 3.21 7.08 -3.40
C LEU A 144 4.44 7.87 -2.91
N THR A 145 4.59 9.09 -3.39
CA THR A 145 5.71 9.99 -3.08
C THR A 145 5.23 11.30 -2.48
N SER A 146 6.11 12.00 -1.76
CA SER A 146 5.89 13.37 -1.31
C SER A 146 6.20 14.44 -2.36
N ARG A 147 6.64 14.06 -3.57
CA ARG A 147 6.76 14.98 -4.70
C ARG A 147 5.37 15.58 -5.02
N ALA A 148 5.34 16.87 -5.36
CA ALA A 148 4.13 17.65 -5.61
C ALA A 148 4.01 18.06 -7.07
#